data_AF-A0A2I0VS41-F1
#
_entry.id   AF-A0A2I0VS41-F1
#
_cell.length_a   1.000
_cell.length_b   1.000
_cell.length_c   1.000
_cell.angle_alpha   90.00
_cell.angle_beta   90.00
_cell.angle_gamma   90.00
#
_symmetry.space_group_name_H-M   'P 1'
#
loop_
_entity.id
_entity.type
_entity.pdbx_description
1 polymer ?
#
loop_
_entity_poly.entity_id
_entity_poly.type
_entity_poly.pdbx_seq_one_letter_code
_entity_poly.pdbx_strand_id
1 'polypeptide(L)'
;MQEKDYVSFIVDYEFAARVKQAGEFVSQHKGYYTFTRGEVVGYRNLFAISWTSFMAKDSQYFMNDILHLRAELTIKQPQQLIQR
;
A
#
# COMPACT_ATOMS: atom_id res chain seq x y z
N MET A 1 -17.56 -16.53 -27.46
CA MET A 1 -16.61 -15.98 -26.47
C MET A 1 -17.20 -14.65 -26.04
N GLN A 2 -17.78 -14.57 -24.85
CA GLN A 2 -18.45 -13.36 -24.38
C GLN A 2 -17.37 -12.48 -23.75
N GLU A 3 -17.00 -11.39 -24.41
CA GLU A 3 -16.18 -10.34 -23.81
C GLU A 3 -17.00 -9.77 -22.64
N LYS A 4 -16.61 -10.13 -21.42
CA LYS A 4 -17.05 -9.40 -20.23
C LYS A 4 -16.19 -8.16 -20.18
N ASP A 5 -16.77 -6.99 -20.33
CA ASP A 5 -16.11 -5.73 -20.03
C ASP A 5 -15.62 -5.78 -18.58
N TYR A 6 -14.34 -6.06 -18.39
CA TYR A 6 -13.74 -6.06 -17.07
C TYR A 6 -13.44 -4.62 -16.72
N VAL A 7 -14.17 -4.10 -15.73
CA VAL A 7 -13.87 -2.78 -15.16
C VAL A 7 -12.47 -2.83 -14.57
N SER A 8 -11.54 -2.11 -15.21
CA SER A 8 -10.24 -1.79 -14.65
C SER A 8 -10.32 -0.42 -13.99
N PHE A 9 -9.63 -0.26 -12.87
CA PHE A 9 -9.48 1.03 -12.22
C PHE A 9 -8.05 1.19 -11.74
N ILE A 10 -7.54 2.41 -11.89
CA ILE A 10 -6.20 2.75 -11.44
C ILE A 10 -6.32 3.23 -10.00
N VAL A 11 -5.49 2.68 -9.12
CA VAL A 11 -5.43 3.08 -7.72
C VAL A 11 -4.04 3.60 -7.44
N ASP A 12 -3.93 4.82 -6.95
CA ASP A 12 -2.74 5.25 -6.21
C ASP A 12 -2.84 4.68 -4.80
N TYR A 13 -1.74 4.14 -4.29
CA TYR A 13 -1.69 3.58 -2.95
C TYR A 13 -0.47 4.10 -2.18
N GLU A 14 -0.64 4.21 -0.87
CA GLU A 14 0.43 4.45 0.10
C GLU A 14 0.35 3.43 1.22
N PHE A 15 1.45 2.73 1.47
CA PHE A 15 1.67 1.97 2.69
C PHE A 15 2.53 2.79 3.64
N ALA A 16 2.03 3.01 4.85
CA ALA A 16 2.71 3.74 5.91
C ALA A 16 2.74 2.91 7.19
N ALA A 17 3.69 3.23 8.06
CA ALA A 17 3.81 2.61 9.37
C ALA A 17 4.08 3.66 10.43
N ARG A 18 3.58 3.43 11.64
CA ARG A 18 3.85 4.33 12.75
C ARG A 18 5.23 4.02 13.33
N VAL A 19 6.03 5.06 13.58
CA VAL A 19 7.39 4.93 14.11
C VAL A 19 7.44 5.50 15.53
N LYS A 20 8.07 4.78 16.46
CA LYS A 20 8.18 5.16 17.89
C LYS A 20 8.60 6.62 18.09
N GLN A 21 9.56 7.09 17.31
CA GLN A 21 10.15 8.43 17.46
C GLN A 21 9.18 9.55 17.07
N ALA A 22 8.38 9.35 16.01
CA ALA A 22 7.47 10.38 15.50
C ALA A 22 6.08 10.29 16.13
N GLY A 23 5.65 9.10 16.57
CA GLY A 23 4.27 8.88 17.01
C GLY A 23 3.24 9.05 15.88
N GLU A 24 3.68 9.26 14.64
CA GLU A 24 2.86 9.47 13.44
C GLU A 24 3.16 8.40 12.38
N PHE A 25 2.28 8.28 11.40
CA PHE A 25 2.47 7.38 10.27
C PHE A 25 3.48 7.98 9.28
N VAL A 26 4.55 7.24 9.01
CA VAL A 26 5.57 7.58 8.02
C VAL A 26 5.38 6.70 6.79
N SER A 27 5.28 7.32 5.62
CA SER A 27 5.19 6.63 4.33
C SER A 27 6.38 5.68 4.14
N GLN A 28 6.10 4.41 3.87
CA GLN A 28 7.11 3.37 3.61
C GLN A 28 7.20 3.04 2.12
N HIS A 29 6.06 2.97 1.44
CA HIS A 29 6.01 2.69 0.01
C HIS A 29 4.80 3.37 -0.63
N LYS A 30 4.98 3.88 -1.85
CA LYS A 30 3.91 4.47 -2.67
C LYS A 30 3.99 3.91 -4.07
N GLY A 31 2.84 3.79 -4.71
CA GLY A 31 2.78 3.41 -6.10
C GLY A 31 1.40 3.61 -6.68
N TYR A 32 1.26 3.18 -7.92
CA TYR A 32 -0.05 3.02 -8.54
C TYR A 32 -0.14 1.62 -9.13
N TYR A 33 -1.36 1.10 -9.21
CA TYR A 33 -1.63 -0.19 -9.80
C TYR A 33 -2.95 -0.16 -10.55
N THR A 34 -2.96 -0.73 -11.76
CA THR A 34 -4.18 -0.95 -12.51
C THR A 34 -4.76 -2.27 -12.04
N PHE A 35 -5.80 -2.20 -11.21
CA PHE A 35 -6.44 -3.41 -10.73
C PHE A 35 -7.32 -4.01 -11.83
N THR A 36 -7.03 -5.25 -12.19
CA THR A 36 -7.99 -6.15 -12.83
C THR A 36 -8.51 -7.16 -11.80
N ARG A 37 -9.64 -7.82 -12.10
CA ARG A 37 -10.39 -8.61 -11.11
C ARG A 37 -9.51 -9.69 -10.43
N GLY A 38 -9.35 -9.58 -9.12
CA GLY A 38 -8.68 -10.59 -8.28
C GLY A 38 -7.18 -10.39 -8.09
N GLU A 39 -6.61 -9.28 -8.56
CA GLU A 39 -5.21 -8.95 -8.33
C GLU A 39 -4.99 -8.33 -6.94
N VAL A 40 -3.82 -8.60 -6.37
CA VAL A 40 -3.38 -8.05 -5.09
C VAL A 40 -2.06 -7.30 -5.30
N VAL A 41 -1.93 -6.14 -4.65
CA VAL A 41 -0.70 -5.37 -4.62
C VAL A 41 -0.14 -5.35 -3.21
N GLY A 42 1.18 -5.43 -3.10
CA GLY A 42 1.90 -5.41 -1.84
C GLY A 42 3.36 -5.08 -2.05
N TYR A 43 4.12 -4.99 -0.96
CA TYR A 43 5.55 -4.75 -1.03
C TYR A 43 6.29 -5.77 -0.17
N ARG A 44 7.18 -6.54 -0.79
CA ARG A 44 7.83 -7.70 -0.15
C ARG A 44 8.64 -7.32 1.08
N ASN A 45 9.29 -6.15 1.05
CA ASN A 45 10.07 -5.63 2.18
C ASN A 45 9.67 -4.18 2.48
N LEU A 46 8.53 -4.01 3.15
CA LEU A 46 7.95 -2.68 3.44
C LEU A 46 8.94 -1.73 4.12
N PHE A 47 9.78 -2.24 5.02
CA PHE A 47 10.67 -1.43 5.85
C PHE A 47 12.10 -1.33 5.32
N ALA A 48 12.40 -1.99 4.20
CA ALA A 48 13.75 -2.08 3.62
C ALA A 48 14.85 -2.55 4.61
N ILE A 49 14.47 -3.34 5.63
CA ILE A 49 15.40 -3.93 6.61
C ILE A 49 15.29 -5.45 6.65
N SER A 50 16.26 -6.10 7.29
CA SER A 50 16.22 -7.55 7.48
C SER A 50 15.09 -7.95 8.45
N TRP A 51 14.58 -9.17 8.31
CA TRP A 51 13.60 -9.72 9.25
C TRP A 51 14.12 -9.73 10.69
N THR A 52 15.39 -10.07 10.89
CA THR A 52 16.06 -10.08 12.20
C THR A 52 16.06 -8.69 12.83
N SER A 53 16.40 -7.66 12.05
CA SER A 53 16.38 -6.26 12.54
C SER A 53 14.95 -5.77 12.79
N PHE A 54 14.00 -6.16 11.95
CA PHE A 54 12.59 -5.79 12.11
C PHE A 54 12.00 -6.34 13.41
N MET A 55 12.30 -7.60 13.75
CA MET A 55 11.81 -8.29 14.95
C MET A 55 12.66 -8.04 16.21
N ALA A 56 13.73 -7.24 16.12
CA ALA A 56 14.57 -6.96 17.27
C ALA A 56 13.80 -6.19 18.35
N LYS A 57 14.17 -6.40 19.64
CA LYS A 57 13.49 -5.75 20.78
C LYS A 57 13.52 -4.22 20.71
N ASP A 58 14.58 -3.68 20.12
CA ASP A 58 14.82 -2.26 19.91
C ASP A 58 14.26 -1.73 18.58
N SER A 59 13.51 -2.55 17.83
CA SER A 59 12.85 -2.13 16.60
C SER A 59 11.97 -0.90 16.81
N GLN A 60 12.16 0.09 15.94
CA GLN A 60 11.45 1.37 15.99
C GLN A 60 9.98 1.28 15.58
N TYR A 61 9.54 0.14 15.04
CA TYR A 61 8.19 -0.04 14.46
C TYR A 61 7.16 -0.66 15.42
N PHE A 62 7.60 -1.24 16.56
CA PHE A 62 6.72 -1.93 17.52
C PHE A 62 6.46 -1.09 18.77
N MET A 63 5.33 -0.38 18.86
CA MET A 63 4.96 0.36 20.06
C MET A 63 4.15 -0.54 21.00
N ASN A 64 4.66 -0.77 22.21
CA ASN A 64 4.04 -1.70 23.17
C ASN A 64 3.74 -3.06 22.53
N ASP A 65 4.73 -3.61 21.80
CA ASP A 65 4.64 -4.87 21.06
C ASP A 65 3.62 -4.88 19.91
N ILE A 66 3.07 -3.73 19.51
CA ILE A 66 2.11 -3.59 18.41
C ILE A 66 2.76 -2.90 17.21
N LEU A 67 2.63 -3.54 16.04
CA LEU A 67 2.94 -2.94 14.74
C LEU A 67 1.70 -2.22 14.20
N HIS A 68 1.82 -0.92 13.92
CA HIS A 68 0.72 -0.14 13.34
C HIS A 68 1.01 0.14 11.86
N LEU A 69 0.18 -0.42 10.98
CA LEU A 69 0.23 -0.22 9.53
C LEU A 69 -0.97 0.61 9.07
N ARG A 70 -0.78 1.38 8.00
CA ARG A 70 -1.83 2.09 7.28
C ARG A 70 -1.68 1.83 5.79
N ALA A 71 -2.78 1.51 5.14
CA ALA A 71 -2.90 1.54 3.69
C ALA A 71 -3.89 2.63 3.31
N GLU A 72 -3.45 3.60 2.51
CA GLU A 72 -4.30 4.63 1.92
C GLU A 72 -4.43 4.33 0.43
N LEU A 73 -5.67 4.36 -0.08
CA LEU A 73 -5.99 4.02 -1.46
C LEU A 73 -6.82 5.15 -2.08
N THR A 74 -6.37 5.64 -3.22
CA THR A 74 -7.06 6.66 -4.01
C THR A 74 -7.41 6.08 -5.37
N ILE A 75 -8.70 5.84 -5.62
CA ILE A 75 -9.20 5.39 -6.92
C ILE A 75 -9.18 6.58 -7.89
N LYS A 76 -8.45 6.46 -8.99
CA LYS A 76 -8.57 7.40 -10.11
C LYS A 76 -9.83 7.05 -10.87
N GLN A 77 -10.71 8.04 -11.05
CA GLN A 77 -11.85 7.86 -11.94
C GLN A 77 -11.33 7.49 -13.35
N PRO A 78 -11.95 6.51 -14.02
CA PRO A 78 -11.65 6.28 -15.43
C PRO A 78 -11.94 7.58 -16.18
N GLN A 79 -10.97 8.07 -16.95
CA GLN A 79 -11.22 9.16 -17.89
C GLN A 79 -12.35 8.68 -18.81
N GLN A 80 -13.54 9.26 -18.66
CA GLN A 80 -14.55 9.14 -19.69
C GLN A 80 -13.94 9.77 -20.94
N LEU A 81 -13.58 8.94 -21.92
CA LEU A 81 -13.31 9.39 -23.27
C LEU A 81 -14.58 10.09 -23.74
N ILE A 82 -14.61 11.42 -23.62
CA ILE A 82 -15.62 12.24 -24.27
C ILE A 82 -15.35 12.06 -25.77
N GLN A 83 -16.06 11.12 -26.39
CA GLN A 83 -16.14 11.04 -27.84
C GLN A 83 -16.89 12.30 -28.28
N ARG A 84 -16.15 13.25 -28.86
CA ARG A 84 -16.69 14.38 -29.62
C ARG A 84 -16.93 13.94 -31.05
#